data_AF-A0AAD5FE77-F1
#
_entry.id   AF-A0AAD5FE77-F1
#
_cell.length_a   1.000
_cell.length_b   1.000
_cell.length_c   1.000
_cell.angle_alpha   90.00
_cell.angle_beta   90.00
_cell.angle_gamma   90.00
#
_symmetry.space_group_name_H-M   'P 1'
#
loop_
_entity.id
_entity.type
_entity.pdbx_description
1 polymer ?
#
loop_
_entity_poly.entity_id
_entity_poly.type
_entity_poly.pdbx_seq_one_letter_code
_entity_poly.pdbx_strand_id
1 'polypeptide(L)' 'MASLSFKSSDELCKLLDEYGINHGPIVDSTRKLYEKKLSDAMAKKTNRPSDKTYYREEEEEITLVRYHPP' A
#
# COMPACT_ATOMS: atom_id res chain seq x y z
N MET A 1 -10.91 -6.32 -1.92
CA MET A 1 -9.69 -7.02 -1.46
C MET A 1 -9.50 -8.22 -2.37
N ALA A 2 -8.32 -8.41 -2.95
CA ALA A 2 -8.06 -9.59 -3.77
C ALA A 2 -8.18 -10.84 -2.87
N SER A 3 -9.16 -11.70 -3.16
CA SER A 3 -9.36 -12.90 -2.36
C SER A 3 -8.31 -13.93 -2.77
N LEU A 4 -7.19 -13.94 -2.04
CA LEU A 4 -6.11 -14.92 -2.24
C LEU A 4 -6.54 -16.35 -1.88
N SER A 5 -7.72 -16.52 -1.25
CA SER A 5 -8.30 -17.81 -0.86
C SER A 5 -8.63 -18.73 -2.02
N PHE A 6 -8.80 -18.21 -3.24
CA PHE A 6 -9.07 -19.03 -4.44
C PHE A 6 -7.80 -19.63 -5.04
N LYS A 7 -6.62 -19.18 -4.60
CA LYS A 7 -5.34 -19.66 -5.13
C LYS A 7 -4.98 -21.00 -4.52
N SER A 8 -4.43 -21.86 -5.36
CA SER A 8 -3.82 -23.11 -4.93
C SER A 8 -2.59 -22.85 -4.04
N SER A 9 -2.19 -23.85 -3.26
CA SER A 9 -0.97 -23.76 -2.46
C SER A 9 0.27 -23.48 -3.32
N ASP A 10 0.37 -24.09 -4.50
CA ASP A 10 1.51 -23.90 -5.41
C ASP A 10 1.58 -22.47 -5.96
N GLU A 11 0.43 -21.87 -6.27
CA GLU A 11 0.36 -20.47 -6.69
C GLU A 11 0.73 -19.53 -5.53
N LEU A 12 0.33 -19.85 -4.31
CA LEU A 12 0.74 -19.08 -3.13
C LEU A 12 2.26 -19.17 -2.92
N CYS A 13 2.88 -20.34 -3.07
CA CYS A 13 4.34 -20.48 -2.99
C CYS A 13 5.05 -19.58 -4.01
N LYS A 14 4.65 -19.66 -5.29
CA LYS A 14 5.21 -18.84 -6.37
C LYS A 14 5.07 -17.34 -6.09
N LEU A 15 3.93 -16.91 -5.58
CA LEU A 15 3.72 -15.52 -5.18
C LEU A 15 4.63 -15.15 -4.01
N LEU A 16 4.72 -15.99 -2.97
CA LEU A 16 5.61 -15.72 -1.85
C LEU A 16 7.06 -15.57 -2.31
N ASP A 17 7.54 -16.40 -3.23
CA ASP A 17 8.86 -16.28 -3.85
C ASP A 17 9.02 -14.98 -4.65
N GLU A 18 8.03 -14.62 -5.47
CA GLU A 18 8.04 -13.37 -6.26
C GLU A 18 8.11 -12.12 -5.38
N TYR A 19 7.42 -12.16 -4.23
CA TYR A 19 7.45 -11.10 -3.24
C TYR A 19 8.65 -11.19 -2.27
N GLY A 20 9.52 -12.20 -2.42
CA GLY A 20 10.71 -12.40 -1.58
C GLY A 20 10.39 -12.78 -0.12
N ILE A 21 9.23 -13.41 0.11
CA ILE A 21 8.75 -13.82 1.42
C ILE A 21 9.17 -15.27 1.66
N ASN A 22 10.14 -15.46 2.56
CA ASN A 22 10.53 -16.79 3.02
C ASN A 22 9.33 -17.51 3.63
N HIS A 23 9.07 -18.71 3.11
CA HIS A 23 7.95 -19.54 3.53
C HIS A 23 8.37 -20.99 3.66
N GLY A 24 7.76 -21.67 4.64
CA GLY A 24 7.81 -23.12 4.77
C GLY A 24 6.64 -23.78 4.02
N PRO A 25 6.34 -25.06 4.30
CA PRO A 25 5.22 -25.74 3.67
C PRO A 25 3.89 -25.02 3.93
N ILE A 26 3.11 -24.83 2.87
CA ILE A 26 1.77 -24.26 2.96
C ILE A 26 0.79 -25.37 3.32
N VAL A 27 0.32 -25.33 4.56
CA VAL A 27 -0.71 -26.21 5.10
C VAL A 27 -1.89 -25.37 5.57
N ASP A 28 -3.04 -25.99 5.82
CA ASP A 28 -4.27 -25.23 6.12
C ASP A 28 -4.12 -24.30 7.35
N SER A 29 -3.32 -24.69 8.34
CA SER A 29 -3.04 -23.85 9.51
C SER A 29 -2.19 -22.61 9.20
N THR A 30 -1.32 -22.69 8.19
CA THR A 30 -0.40 -21.61 7.80
C THR A 30 -0.89 -20.82 6.57
N ARG A 31 -1.86 -21.34 5.80
CA ARG A 31 -2.38 -20.69 4.59
C ARG A 31 -2.86 -19.26 4.86
N LYS A 32 -3.71 -19.07 5.88
CA LYS A 32 -4.25 -17.74 6.24
C LYS A 32 -3.16 -16.74 6.64
N LEU A 33 -2.07 -17.22 7.25
CA LEU A 33 -0.91 -16.37 7.59
C LEU A 33 -0.21 -15.87 6.32
N TYR A 34 0.02 -16.75 5.34
CA TYR A 34 0.67 -16.38 4.09
C TYR A 34 -0.20 -15.47 3.21
N GLU A 35 -1.51 -15.72 3.15
CA GLU A 35 -2.45 -14.83 2.46
C GLU A 35 -2.38 -13.41 3.03
N LYS A 36 -2.34 -13.26 4.35
CA LYS A 36 -2.21 -11.95 5.00
C LYS A 36 -0.86 -11.29 4.68
N LYS A 37 0.24 -12.04 4.71
CA LYS A 37 1.57 -11.51 4.34
C LYS A 37 1.59 -11.00 2.89
N LEU A 38 0.99 -11.75 1.97
CA LEU A 38 0.88 -11.34 0.57
C LEU A 38 -0.01 -10.11 0.40
N SER A 39 -1.16 -10.03 1.09
CA SER A 39 -2.01 -8.85 1.02
C SER A 39 -1.28 -7.60 1.52
N ASP A 40 -0.51 -7.73 2.60
CA ASP A 40 0.27 -6.63 3.17
C ASP A 40 1.42 -6.22 2.23
N ALA A 41 2.11 -7.18 1.61
CA ALA A 41 3.17 -6.91 0.65
C ALA A 41 2.63 -6.24 -0.63
N MET A 42 1.48 -6.69 -1.13
CA MET A 42 0.75 -6.05 -2.24
C MET A 42 0.35 -4.61 -1.89
N ALA A 43 -0.26 -4.41 -0.72
CA ALA A 43 -0.66 -3.10 -0.24
C ALA A 43 0.53 -2.15 -0.04
N LYS A 44 1.68 -2.66 0.43
CA LYS A 44 2.91 -1.86 0.54
C LYS A 44 3.50 -1.51 -0.82
N LYS A 45 3.43 -2.41 -1.81
CA LYS A 45 3.88 -2.14 -3.18
C LYS A 45 3.00 -1.07 -3.86
N THR A 46 1.69 -1.09 -3.61
CA THR A 46 0.77 -0.04 -4.08
C THR A 46 0.92 1.28 -3.32
N ASN A 47 1.33 1.20 -2.05
CA ASN A 47 1.66 2.35 -1.21
C ASN A 47 3.16 2.66 -1.24
N ARG A 48 3.87 2.42 -2.35
CA ARG A 48 5.04 3.28 -2.60
C ARG A 48 4.43 4.66 -2.82
N PRO A 49 4.53 5.62 -1.88
CA PRO A 49 4.15 6.97 -2.23
C PRO A 49 5.03 7.27 -3.43
N SER A 50 4.41 7.52 -4.59
CA SER A 50 5.07 8.36 -5.57
C SER A 50 5.51 9.55 -4.73
N ASP A 51 6.83 9.77 -4.67
CA ASP A 51 7.51 10.79 -3.90
C ASP A 51 6.97 12.17 -4.30
N LYS A 52 5.77 12.46 -3.83
CA LYS A 52 4.95 13.61 -4.16
C LYS A 52 4.76 14.26 -2.82
N THR A 53 5.76 15.03 -2.43
CA THR A 53 5.58 16.21 -1.62
C THR A 53 4.58 17.12 -2.34
N TYR A 54 3.30 16.80 -2.21
CA TYR A 54 2.23 17.65 -2.68
C TYR A 54 2.20 18.82 -1.72
N TYR A 55 2.91 19.89 -2.07
CA TYR A 55 2.62 21.21 -1.53
C TYR A 55 1.16 21.49 -1.89
N ARG A 56 0.29 21.37 -0.89
CA ARG A 56 -1.05 21.92 -0.98
C ARG A 56 -0.88 23.41 -0.71
N GLU A 57 -0.73 24.19 -1.77
CA GLU A 57 -1.03 25.62 -1.68
C GLU A 57 -2.54 25.68 -1.41
N GLU A 58 -2.91 25.80 -0.13
CA GLU A 58 -4.20 26.38 0.19
C GLU A 58 -4.10 27.83 -0.26
N GLU A 59 -4.84 28.18 -1.32
CA GLU A 59 -5.00 29.54 -1.79
C GLU A 59 -5.62 30.36 -0.64
N GLU A 60 -4.80 30.82 0.31
CA GLU A 60 -5.20 31.90 1.19
C GLU A 60 -5.42 33.11 0.30
N GLU A 61 -6.69 33.43 0.04
CA GLU A 61 -7.12 34.69 -0.56
C GLU A 61 -6.68 35.86 0.35
N ILE A 62 -5.41 36.24 0.28
CA ILE A 62 -4.86 37.41 0.96
C ILE A 62 -5.46 38.67 0.34
N THR A 63 -6.57 39.12 0.93
CA THR A 63 -7.14 40.44 0.67
C THR A 63 -6.14 41.52 1.13
N LEU A 64 -5.36 42.03 0.19
CA LEU A 64 -4.45 43.16 0.44
C LEU A 64 -5.28 44.41 0.75
N VAL A 65 -5.50 44.69 2.04
CA VAL A 65 -6.09 45.96 2.49
C VAL A 65 -5.02 47.04 2.33
N ARG A 66 -5.19 47.90 1.33
CA ARG A 66 -4.32 49.06 1.11
C ARG A 66 -4.73 50.18 2.07
N TYR A 67 -3.93 50.40 3.12
CA TYR A 67 -4.15 51.50 4.05
C TYR A 67 -3.87 52.85 3.38
N HIS A 68 -4.87 53.74 3.41
CA HIS A 68 -4.71 55.15 3.04
C HIS A 68 -4.67 56.00 4.31
N PRO A 69 -3.53 56.59 4.68
CA PRO A 69 -3.46 57.53 5.79
C PRO A 69 -4.20 58.85 5.45
N PRO A 70 -4.81 59.50 6.45
CA PRO A 70 -5.48 60.81 6.30
C PRO A 70 -4.49 61.97 6.10
#